data_AF-A0A1I1FS86-F1
#
_entry.id   AF-A0A1I1FS86-F1
#
_cell.length_a   1.000
_cell.length_b   1.000
_cell.length_c   1.000
_cell.angle_alpha   90.00
_cell.angle_beta   90.00
_cell.angle_gamma   90.00
#
_symmetry.space_group_name_H-M   'P 1'
#
loop_
_entity.id
_entity.type
_entity.pdbx_description
1 polymer ?
#
loop_
_entity_poly.entity_id
_entity_poly.type
_entity_poly.pdbx_seq_one_letter_code
_entity_poly.pdbx_strand_id
1 'polypeptide(L)'
;MSESLALKQSMQTAAKEKEAAHPVSKVMRGSYLSVSENLSAGEVLDMVRSSCLKNDQLNLVFVSGRSGRYSGFVRLSTLLRAPESTQMKTLAKGRDLFVTETSDQEAAARLLQKRDIPMLPVVDENQRLQGVLTFDDAMDILEEETSEDIYWKAGVGDPLHMKDTVRSEKLTLGGIGYTLKVRIAFLLVTLAGGLLVGGLIDHSA
;
A
#
# COMPACT_ATOMS: atom_id res chain seq x y z
N MET A 1 22.26 12.19 -28.67
CA MET A 1 22.67 11.17 -27.68
C MET A 1 22.65 11.70 -26.23
N SER A 2 22.94 12.99 -25.98
CA SER A 2 22.92 13.58 -24.62
C SER A 2 21.50 13.83 -24.05
N GLU A 3 20.54 14.26 -24.86
CA GLU A 3 19.16 14.53 -24.40
C GLU A 3 18.42 13.27 -23.91
N SER A 4 18.61 12.12 -24.57
CA SER A 4 18.03 10.85 -24.12
C SER A 4 18.63 10.34 -22.82
N LEU A 5 19.87 10.74 -22.48
CA LEU A 5 20.53 10.36 -21.23
C LEU A 5 20.06 11.24 -20.07
N ALA A 6 19.92 12.55 -20.32
CA ALA A 6 19.40 13.52 -19.36
C ALA A 6 17.93 13.24 -19.01
N LEU A 7 17.10 12.88 -20.00
CA LEU A 7 15.71 12.49 -19.77
C LEU A 7 15.59 11.19 -18.96
N LYS A 8 16.45 10.20 -19.23
CA LYS A 8 16.49 8.97 -18.44
C LYS A 8 16.92 9.23 -16.99
N GLN A 9 17.89 10.13 -16.79
CA GLN A 9 18.34 10.52 -15.45
C GLN A 9 17.26 11.31 -14.70
N SER A 10 16.57 12.26 -15.33
CA SER A 10 15.49 13.00 -14.68
C SER A 10 14.30 12.12 -14.30
N MET A 11 13.95 11.14 -15.15
CA MET A 11 12.90 10.17 -14.83
C MET A 11 13.32 9.19 -13.72
N GLN A 12 14.59 8.80 -13.65
CA GLN A 12 15.11 7.97 -12.55
C GLN A 12 15.16 8.74 -11.23
N THR A 13 15.52 10.02 -11.24
CA THR A 13 15.53 10.86 -10.04
C THR A 13 14.11 11.09 -9.52
N ALA A 14 13.15 11.40 -10.41
CA ALA A 14 11.74 11.57 -10.03
C ALA A 14 11.11 10.27 -9.50
N ALA A 15 11.43 9.12 -10.11
CA ALA A 15 10.99 7.81 -9.61
C ALA A 15 11.53 7.53 -8.20
N LYS A 16 12.80 7.87 -7.95
CA LYS A 16 13.45 7.68 -6.65
C LYS A 16 12.97 8.66 -5.58
N GLU A 17 12.55 9.87 -5.96
CA GLU A 17 11.89 10.82 -5.06
C GLU A 17 10.48 10.36 -4.67
N LYS A 18 9.70 9.83 -5.63
CA LYS A 18 8.38 9.22 -5.32
C LYS A 18 8.53 8.02 -4.38
N GLU A 19 9.49 7.12 -4.69
CA GLU A 19 9.80 5.92 -3.90
C GLU A 19 10.24 6.23 -2.46
N ALA A 20 10.83 7.41 -2.22
CA ALA A 20 11.26 7.85 -0.89
C ALA A 20 10.16 8.54 -0.07
N ALA A 21 9.07 9.00 -0.70
CA ALA A 21 8.03 9.76 -0.01
C ALA A 21 7.11 8.87 0.85
N HIS A 22 6.89 7.62 0.41
CA HIS A 22 5.94 6.68 1.02
C HIS A 22 6.60 5.35 1.42
N PRO A 23 7.47 5.33 2.45
CA PRO A 23 8.10 4.09 2.90
C PRO A 23 7.10 3.19 3.65
N VAL A 24 7.24 1.87 3.46
CA VAL A 24 6.42 0.83 4.12
C VAL A 24 6.42 0.94 5.65
N SER A 25 7.50 1.44 6.24
CA SER A 25 7.61 1.66 7.69
C SER A 25 6.49 2.51 8.30
N LYS A 26 5.82 3.38 7.52
CA LYS A 26 4.70 4.19 8.00
C LYS A 26 3.38 3.42 8.14
N VAL A 27 3.22 2.34 7.38
CA VAL A 27 1.97 1.57 7.26
C VAL A 27 2.06 0.17 7.86
N MET A 28 3.28 -0.31 8.14
CA MET A 28 3.48 -1.65 8.71
C MET A 28 2.94 -1.77 10.14
N ARG A 29 2.59 -3.00 10.53
CA ARG A 29 2.14 -3.34 11.90
C ARG A 29 3.13 -4.25 12.61
N GLY A 30 3.33 -4.02 13.90
CA GLY A 30 4.15 -4.85 14.79
C GLY A 30 3.43 -6.07 15.38
N SER A 31 2.18 -6.31 14.98
CA SER A 31 1.34 -7.39 15.49
C SER A 31 1.41 -8.62 14.59
N TYR A 32 2.35 -9.51 14.87
CA TYR A 32 2.57 -10.75 14.14
C TYR A 32 3.11 -11.83 15.07
N LEU A 33 2.95 -13.11 14.69
CA LEU A 33 3.55 -14.22 15.42
C LEU A 33 4.87 -14.64 14.74
N SER A 34 5.98 -14.58 15.48
CA SER A 34 7.29 -15.05 15.02
C SER A 34 7.86 -16.08 15.98
N VAL A 35 8.40 -17.17 15.43
CA VAL A 35 8.87 -18.34 16.20
C VAL A 35 10.22 -18.82 15.69
N SER A 36 10.97 -19.55 16.52
CA SER A 36 12.23 -20.15 16.10
C SER A 36 12.02 -21.31 15.13
N GLU A 37 12.91 -21.44 14.14
CA GLU A 37 12.91 -22.53 13.16
C GLU A 37 13.09 -23.94 13.77
N ASN A 38 13.58 -24.02 15.01
CA ASN A 38 13.82 -25.27 15.73
C ASN A 38 12.60 -25.81 16.49
N LEU A 39 11.57 -24.98 16.69
CA LEU A 39 10.34 -25.41 17.35
C LEU A 39 9.56 -26.39 16.48
N SER A 40 8.80 -27.25 17.14
CA SER A 40 7.89 -28.19 16.52
C SER A 40 6.52 -27.56 16.22
N ALA A 41 5.79 -28.15 15.28
CA ALA A 41 4.47 -27.66 14.89
C ALA A 41 3.47 -27.67 16.07
N GLY A 42 3.56 -28.66 16.95
CA GLY A 42 2.72 -28.76 18.15
C GLY A 42 2.96 -27.59 19.12
N GLU A 43 4.23 -27.32 19.45
CA GLU A 43 4.60 -26.19 20.31
C GLU A 43 4.12 -24.85 19.75
N VAL A 44 4.22 -24.67 18.42
CA VAL A 44 3.74 -23.46 17.76
C VAL A 44 2.21 -23.37 17.77
N LEU A 45 1.50 -24.47 17.57
CA LEU A 45 0.03 -24.49 17.68
C LEU A 45 -0.43 -24.12 19.09
N ASP A 46 0.27 -24.56 20.12
CA ASP A 46 -0.05 -24.18 21.51
C ASP A 46 0.21 -22.69 21.77
N MET A 47 1.26 -22.11 21.19
CA MET A 47 1.47 -20.66 21.20
C MET A 47 0.36 -19.91 20.46
N VAL A 48 -0.09 -20.40 19.31
CA VAL A 48 -1.22 -19.81 18.56
C VAL A 48 -2.49 -19.84 19.42
N ARG A 49 -2.81 -20.97 20.05
CA ARG A 49 -4.00 -21.15 20.92
C ARG A 49 -4.00 -20.22 22.13
N SER A 50 -2.83 -19.91 22.68
CA SER A 50 -2.67 -19.04 23.85
C SER A 50 -2.42 -17.57 23.51
N SER A 51 -2.27 -17.24 22.22
CA SER A 51 -2.02 -15.87 21.79
C SER A 51 -3.25 -14.97 21.90
N CYS A 52 -3.03 -13.69 22.18
CA CYS A 52 -4.06 -12.65 22.15
C CYS A 52 -4.18 -11.97 20.77
N LEU A 53 -3.51 -12.51 19.75
CA LEU A 53 -3.52 -11.96 18.40
C LEU A 53 -4.89 -12.21 17.76
N LYS A 54 -5.28 -11.30 16.87
CA LYS A 54 -6.52 -11.44 16.12
C LYS A 54 -6.40 -12.54 15.05
N ASN A 55 -7.52 -13.07 14.59
CA ASN A 55 -7.55 -14.18 13.61
C ASN A 55 -6.86 -13.83 12.28
N ASP A 56 -7.02 -12.59 11.82
CA ASP A 56 -6.33 -12.06 10.64
C ASP A 56 -4.81 -12.17 10.80
N GLN A 57 -4.27 -11.79 11.96
CA GLN A 57 -2.84 -11.81 12.32
C GLN A 57 -2.26 -13.22 12.51
N LEU A 58 -3.11 -14.23 12.76
CA LEU A 58 -2.68 -15.61 13.00
C LEU A 58 -2.60 -16.47 11.74
N ASN A 59 -3.05 -15.97 10.58
CA ASN A 59 -3.02 -16.72 9.32
C ASN A 59 -1.61 -17.11 8.86
N LEU A 60 -0.59 -16.35 9.28
CA LEU A 60 0.81 -16.60 9.02
C LEU A 60 1.61 -16.62 10.31
N VAL A 61 2.45 -17.64 10.44
CA VAL A 61 3.50 -17.71 11.46
C VAL A 61 4.84 -17.49 10.78
N PHE A 62 5.54 -16.44 11.19
CA PHE A 62 6.86 -16.15 10.67
C PHE A 62 7.92 -16.98 11.40
N VAL A 63 8.95 -17.39 10.66
CA VAL A 63 10.00 -18.25 11.17
C VAL A 63 11.31 -17.48 11.17
N SER A 64 11.93 -17.42 12.35
CA SER A 64 13.23 -16.79 12.57
C SER A 64 14.31 -17.86 12.74
N GLY A 65 15.42 -17.68 12.03
CA GLY A 65 16.59 -18.55 12.14
C GLY A 65 17.42 -18.28 13.41
N ARG A 66 18.51 -19.04 13.61
CA ARG A 66 19.40 -18.91 14.78
C ARG A 66 19.94 -17.50 15.07
N SER A 67 20.07 -16.64 14.06
CA SER A 67 20.57 -15.26 14.22
C SER A 67 19.46 -14.22 14.36
N GLY A 68 18.21 -14.64 14.56
CA GLY A 68 17.03 -13.76 14.55
C GLY A 68 16.69 -13.23 13.15
N ARG A 69 17.29 -13.80 12.10
CA ARG A 69 17.02 -13.43 10.71
C ARG A 69 15.76 -14.11 10.22
N TYR A 70 15.03 -13.41 9.37
CA TYR A 70 13.89 -13.95 8.66
C TYR A 70 14.27 -15.21 7.87
N SER A 71 13.55 -16.31 8.10
CA SER A 71 13.78 -17.64 7.51
C SER A 71 12.53 -18.19 6.82
N GLY A 72 11.55 -17.31 6.53
CA GLY A 72 10.32 -17.64 5.83
C GLY A 72 9.07 -17.57 6.73
N PHE A 73 7.98 -18.13 6.22
CA PHE A 73 6.68 -18.20 6.90
C PHE A 73 6.02 -19.56 6.70
N VAL A 74 5.07 -19.86 7.58
CA VAL A 74 4.19 -21.04 7.51
C VAL A 74 2.74 -20.56 7.62
N ARG A 75 1.88 -21.01 6.70
CA ARG A 75 0.44 -20.77 6.78
C ARG A 75 -0.16 -21.59 7.93
N LEU A 76 -1.07 -20.99 8.69
CA LEU A 76 -1.75 -21.68 9.79
C LEU A 76 -2.45 -22.97 9.31
N SER A 77 -3.05 -22.94 8.12
CA SER A 77 -3.68 -24.12 7.52
C SER A 77 -2.69 -25.24 7.20
N THR A 78 -1.43 -24.94 6.89
CA THR A 78 -0.37 -25.94 6.74
C THR A 78 0.05 -26.48 8.10
N LEU A 79 0.20 -25.59 9.08
CA LEU A 79 0.59 -25.95 10.45
C LEU A 79 -0.42 -26.91 11.09
N LEU A 80 -1.72 -26.66 10.94
CA LEU A 80 -2.81 -27.51 11.44
C LEU A 80 -2.84 -28.92 10.84
N ARG A 81 -2.25 -29.13 9.66
CA ARG A 81 -2.19 -30.43 8.97
C ARG A 81 -0.86 -31.16 9.18
N ALA A 82 0.14 -30.47 9.71
CA ALA A 82 1.45 -31.06 9.95
C ALA A 82 1.43 -31.96 11.19
N PRO A 83 2.19 -33.07 11.20
CA PRO A 83 2.45 -33.82 12.43
C PRO A 83 3.08 -32.91 13.50
N GLU A 84 2.64 -33.04 14.76
CA GLU A 84 3.07 -32.16 15.86
C GLU A 84 4.59 -32.12 16.05
N SER A 85 5.30 -33.22 15.79
CA SER A 85 6.76 -33.34 15.90
C SER A 85 7.55 -32.68 14.75
N THR A 86 6.86 -32.19 13.71
CA THR A 86 7.52 -31.59 12.53
C THR A 86 8.14 -30.25 12.88
N GLN A 87 9.42 -30.04 12.56
CA GLN A 87 10.09 -28.77 12.83
C GLN A 87 9.64 -27.66 11.85
N MET A 88 9.53 -26.44 12.36
CA MET A 88 9.13 -25.26 11.58
C MET A 88 10.04 -25.00 10.38
N LYS A 89 11.35 -25.22 10.50
CA LYS A 89 12.30 -25.08 9.36
C LYS A 89 11.94 -25.92 8.13
N THR A 90 11.25 -27.04 8.33
CA THR A 90 10.83 -27.97 7.26
C THR A 90 9.55 -27.49 6.58
N LEU A 91 8.69 -26.79 7.33
CA LEU A 91 7.41 -26.26 6.84
C LEU A 91 7.56 -24.87 6.23
N ALA A 92 8.59 -24.11 6.63
CA ALA A 92 8.83 -22.73 6.22
C ALA A 92 9.05 -22.59 4.71
N LYS A 93 8.37 -21.61 4.11
CA LYS A 93 8.51 -21.21 2.69
C LYS A 93 8.74 -19.69 2.58
N GLY A 94 9.14 -19.23 1.39
CA GLY A 94 9.25 -17.79 1.09
C GLY A 94 10.40 -17.09 1.82
N ARG A 95 11.56 -17.71 1.93
CA ARG A 95 12.77 -17.12 2.56
C ARG A 95 13.22 -15.82 1.90
N ASP A 96 12.91 -15.66 0.62
CA ASP A 96 13.20 -14.52 -0.24
C ASP A 96 12.04 -13.52 -0.34
N LEU A 97 10.92 -13.80 0.33
CA LEU A 97 9.70 -13.00 0.24
C LEU A 97 9.61 -12.03 1.42
N PHE A 98 10.31 -10.91 1.30
CA PHE A 98 10.31 -9.81 2.26
C PHE A 98 10.59 -8.48 1.56
N VAL A 99 10.30 -7.37 2.25
CA VAL A 99 10.69 -6.01 1.84
C VAL A 99 11.44 -5.32 2.97
N THR A 100 12.18 -4.25 2.66
CA THR A 100 12.86 -3.45 3.70
C THR A 100 11.94 -2.35 4.22
N GLU A 101 12.22 -1.82 5.41
CA GLU A 101 11.47 -0.69 6.01
C GLU A 101 11.44 0.57 5.15
N THR A 102 12.48 0.73 4.30
CA THR A 102 12.66 1.84 3.37
C THR A 102 12.10 1.58 1.98
N SER A 103 11.59 0.37 1.73
CA SER A 103 10.94 0.06 0.46
C SER A 103 9.68 0.90 0.30
N ASP A 104 9.36 1.24 -0.94
CA ASP A 104 8.13 1.95 -1.27
C ASP A 104 6.88 1.09 -1.00
N GLN A 105 5.87 1.74 -0.44
CA GLN A 105 4.64 1.08 -0.03
C GLN A 105 3.83 0.54 -1.21
N GLU A 106 3.83 1.23 -2.35
CA GLU A 106 3.14 0.80 -3.57
C GLU A 106 3.80 -0.47 -4.12
N ALA A 107 5.13 -0.46 -4.22
CA ALA A 107 5.92 -1.61 -4.66
C ALA A 107 5.70 -2.83 -3.75
N ALA A 108 5.66 -2.62 -2.43
CA ALA A 108 5.38 -3.67 -1.45
C ALA A 108 3.94 -4.20 -1.57
N ALA A 109 2.95 -3.33 -1.73
CA ALA A 109 1.56 -3.70 -1.92
C ALA A 109 1.34 -4.50 -3.22
N ARG A 110 1.96 -4.06 -4.33
CA ARG A 110 1.98 -4.79 -5.61
C ARG A 110 2.65 -6.16 -5.47
N LEU A 111 3.73 -6.26 -4.71
CA LEU A 111 4.40 -7.55 -4.45
C LEU A 111 3.49 -8.51 -3.67
N LEU A 112 2.83 -8.01 -2.64
CA LEU A 112 1.87 -8.78 -1.84
C LEU A 112 0.72 -9.30 -2.73
N GLN A 113 0.11 -8.42 -3.52
CA GLN A 113 -0.96 -8.77 -4.46
C GLN A 113 -0.49 -9.83 -5.49
N LYS A 114 0.69 -9.63 -6.09
CA LYS A 114 1.25 -10.55 -7.09
C LYS A 114 1.56 -11.94 -6.54
N ARG A 115 1.92 -12.02 -5.26
CA ARG A 115 2.36 -13.27 -4.62
C ARG A 115 1.24 -14.01 -3.90
N ASP A 116 0.04 -13.43 -3.82
CA ASP A 116 -1.15 -14.02 -3.19
C ASP A 116 -0.85 -14.56 -1.77
N ILE A 117 -0.25 -13.69 -0.96
CA ILE A 117 0.04 -13.93 0.44
C ILE A 117 -0.78 -12.97 1.30
N PRO A 118 -1.29 -13.39 2.47
CA PRO A 118 -2.14 -12.54 3.29
C PRO A 118 -1.37 -11.40 3.99
N MET A 119 -0.05 -11.55 4.17
CA MET A 119 0.82 -10.52 4.73
C MET A 119 2.22 -10.63 4.15
N LEU A 120 2.90 -9.50 4.04
CA LEU A 120 4.28 -9.37 3.58
C LEU A 120 5.17 -8.96 4.75
N PRO A 121 6.26 -9.69 5.05
CA PRO A 121 7.17 -9.34 6.14
C PRO A 121 8.07 -8.17 5.75
N VAL A 122 8.25 -7.26 6.71
CA VAL A 122 9.12 -6.09 6.61
C VAL A 122 10.33 -6.31 7.52
N VAL A 123 11.52 -6.19 6.94
CA VAL A 123 12.77 -6.46 7.65
C VAL A 123 13.69 -5.23 7.69
N ASP A 124 14.56 -5.20 8.70
CA ASP A 124 15.65 -4.22 8.76
C ASP A 124 16.83 -4.58 7.84
N GLU A 125 17.87 -3.75 7.86
CA GLU A 125 19.12 -3.98 7.11
C GLU A 125 19.85 -5.29 7.46
N ASN A 126 19.63 -5.80 8.67
CA ASN A 126 20.17 -7.08 9.15
C ASN A 126 19.24 -8.27 8.83
N GLN A 127 18.17 -8.06 8.08
CA GLN A 127 17.11 -9.01 7.78
C GLN A 127 16.40 -9.58 9.01
N ARG A 128 16.28 -8.78 10.06
CA ARG A 128 15.42 -9.10 11.21
C ARG A 128 14.02 -8.58 10.94
N LEU A 129 13.02 -9.37 11.31
CA LEU A 129 11.62 -9.00 11.14
C LEU A 129 11.27 -7.84 12.06
N GLN A 130 10.80 -6.73 11.48
CA GLN A 130 10.40 -5.52 12.21
C GLN A 130 8.89 -5.35 12.22
N GLY A 131 8.23 -5.72 11.13
CA GLY A 131 6.79 -5.58 10.97
C GLY A 131 6.23 -6.44 9.86
N VAL A 132 4.93 -6.27 9.63
CA VAL A 132 4.22 -6.88 8.51
C VAL A 132 3.31 -5.86 7.84
N LEU A 133 3.21 -5.95 6.52
CA LEU A 133 2.18 -5.27 5.73
C LEU A 133 1.04 -6.27 5.48
N THR A 134 -0.19 -5.92 5.86
CA THR A 134 -1.35 -6.82 5.68
C THR A 134 -2.00 -6.60 4.32
N PHE A 135 -2.74 -7.60 3.82
CA PHE A 135 -3.45 -7.49 2.55
C PHE A 135 -4.44 -6.31 2.54
N ASP A 136 -5.17 -6.09 3.63
CA ASP A 136 -6.16 -5.01 3.72
C ASP A 136 -5.48 -3.64 3.57
N ASP A 137 -4.39 -3.39 4.32
CA ASP A 137 -3.60 -2.15 4.20
C ASP A 137 -3.00 -1.98 2.80
N ALA A 138 -2.56 -3.08 2.20
CA ALA A 138 -2.02 -3.06 0.84
C ALA A 138 -3.09 -2.67 -0.20
N MET A 139 -4.36 -3.06 -0.01
CA MET A 139 -5.43 -2.65 -0.92
C MET A 139 -5.73 -1.16 -0.80
N ASP A 140 -5.77 -0.62 0.42
CA ASP A 140 -5.96 0.82 0.66
C ASP A 140 -4.86 1.64 -0.03
N ILE A 141 -3.60 1.20 0.08
CA ILE A 141 -2.45 1.86 -0.58
C ILE A 141 -2.62 1.87 -2.11
N LEU A 142 -3.01 0.74 -2.72
CA LEU A 142 -3.16 0.66 -4.17
C LEU A 142 -4.33 1.53 -4.69
N GLU A 143 -5.38 1.69 -3.89
CA GLU A 143 -6.51 2.56 -4.22
C GLU A 143 -6.12 4.05 -4.12
N GLU A 144 -5.40 4.44 -3.07
CA GLU A 144 -4.87 5.79 -2.89
C GLU A 144 -3.92 6.17 -4.03
N GLU A 145 -2.98 5.31 -4.39
CA GLU A 145 -2.03 5.55 -5.49
C GLU A 145 -2.73 5.68 -6.85
N THR A 146 -3.74 4.84 -7.11
CA THR A 146 -4.53 4.93 -8.34
C THR A 146 -5.28 6.27 -8.41
N SER A 147 -5.81 6.72 -7.28
CA SER A 147 -6.50 8.01 -7.18
C SER A 147 -5.53 9.17 -7.39
N GLU A 148 -4.37 9.16 -6.72
CA GLU A 148 -3.32 10.16 -6.86
C GLU A 148 -2.84 10.28 -8.31
N ASP A 149 -2.57 9.15 -8.97
CA ASP A 149 -2.18 9.10 -10.38
C ASP A 149 -3.23 9.75 -11.31
N ILE A 150 -4.52 9.53 -11.03
CA ILE A 150 -5.63 10.16 -11.77
C ILE A 150 -5.63 11.67 -11.55
N TYR A 151 -5.50 12.13 -10.30
CA TYR A 151 -5.45 13.56 -9.99
C TYR A 151 -4.25 14.26 -10.60
N TRP A 152 -3.08 13.61 -10.58
CA TRP A 152 -1.88 14.08 -11.24
C TRP A 152 -2.08 14.21 -12.76
N LYS A 153 -2.61 13.16 -13.40
CA LYS A 153 -2.90 13.16 -14.85
C LYS A 153 -3.99 14.16 -15.25
N ALA A 154 -4.92 14.48 -14.35
CA ALA A 154 -5.94 15.49 -14.56
C ALA A 154 -5.43 16.94 -14.41
N GLY A 155 -4.16 17.15 -14.05
CA GLY A 155 -3.57 18.48 -13.85
C GLY A 155 -4.01 19.16 -12.55
N VAL A 156 -4.48 18.38 -11.58
CA VAL A 156 -5.05 18.82 -10.29
C VAL A 156 -4.01 18.72 -9.16
N GLY A 157 -2.73 18.55 -9.50
CA GLY A 157 -1.64 18.26 -8.56
C GLY A 157 -1.46 19.28 -7.44
N ASP A 158 -1.81 18.84 -6.22
CA ASP A 158 -1.20 19.09 -4.91
C ASP A 158 -1.46 20.33 -4.02
N PRO A 159 -2.24 21.38 -4.38
CA PRO A 159 -2.80 22.28 -3.37
C PRO A 159 -4.26 21.96 -3.01
N LEU A 160 -4.86 20.94 -3.64
CA LEU A 160 -6.29 20.62 -3.49
C LEU A 160 -6.57 19.56 -2.43
N HIS A 161 -5.67 18.63 -2.11
CA HIS A 161 -5.94 17.64 -1.05
C HIS A 161 -6.10 18.27 0.36
N MET A 162 -5.36 19.35 0.66
CA MET A 162 -5.53 20.14 1.89
C MET A 162 -6.76 21.06 1.84
N LYS A 163 -7.22 21.44 0.64
CA LYS A 163 -8.40 22.29 0.48
C LYS A 163 -9.69 21.50 0.40
N ASP A 164 -9.71 20.31 -0.18
CA ASP A 164 -10.94 19.55 -0.50
C ASP A 164 -11.47 18.73 0.67
N THR A 165 -10.63 18.31 1.62
CA THR A 165 -11.11 17.81 2.93
C THR A 165 -11.86 18.91 3.68
N VAL A 166 -11.27 20.12 3.76
CA VAL A 166 -11.89 21.31 4.36
C VAL A 166 -13.08 21.84 3.54
N ARG A 167 -13.08 21.65 2.22
CA ARG A 167 -14.14 22.12 1.31
C ARG A 167 -15.31 21.16 1.27
N SER A 168 -15.08 19.84 1.34
CA SER A 168 -16.14 18.83 1.42
C SER A 168 -16.89 18.96 2.74
N GLU A 169 -16.18 19.16 3.85
CA GLU A 169 -16.80 19.47 5.15
C GLU A 169 -17.61 20.77 5.08
N LYS A 170 -17.10 21.82 4.41
CA LYS A 170 -17.85 23.08 4.18
C LYS A 170 -18.94 23.02 3.11
N LEU A 171 -18.96 22.03 2.22
CA LEU A 171 -19.99 21.86 1.19
C LEU A 171 -21.16 21.02 1.70
N THR A 172 -20.90 20.11 2.65
CA THR A 172 -21.93 19.28 3.30
C THR A 172 -22.48 19.92 4.57
N LEU A 173 -21.67 20.68 5.33
CA LEU A 173 -22.08 21.35 6.57
C LEU A 173 -22.14 22.89 6.49
N GLY A 174 -21.66 23.50 5.41
CA GLY A 174 -21.68 24.96 5.24
C GLY A 174 -22.96 25.49 4.57
N GLY A 175 -23.22 26.78 4.78
CA GLY A 175 -24.43 27.45 4.27
C GLY A 175 -24.56 27.41 2.74
N ILE A 176 -25.79 27.16 2.27
CA ILE A 176 -26.20 27.00 0.86
C ILE A 176 -25.62 28.06 -0.10
N GLY A 177 -25.38 29.30 0.37
CA GLY A 177 -24.85 30.39 -0.44
C GLY A 177 -23.44 30.15 -1.01
N TYR A 178 -22.59 29.39 -0.31
CA TYR A 178 -21.26 29.06 -0.82
C TYR A 178 -21.33 28.05 -1.98
N THR A 179 -22.13 26.98 -1.79
CA THR A 179 -22.37 25.94 -2.80
C THR A 179 -22.96 26.52 -4.09
N LEU A 180 -23.88 27.49 -3.96
CA LEU A 180 -24.50 28.14 -5.11
C LEU A 180 -23.50 28.96 -5.93
N LYS A 181 -22.59 29.70 -5.29
CA LYS A 181 -21.56 30.50 -5.99
C LYS A 181 -20.60 29.63 -6.80
N VAL A 182 -20.14 28.52 -6.24
CA VAL A 182 -19.24 27.59 -6.95
C VAL A 182 -19.94 26.98 -8.17
N ARG A 183 -21.20 26.59 -8.02
CA ARG A 183 -21.98 26.01 -9.12
C ARG A 183 -22.28 27.02 -10.23
N ILE A 184 -22.66 28.25 -9.88
CA ILE A 184 -22.91 29.32 -10.86
C ILE A 184 -21.65 29.61 -11.68
N ALA A 185 -20.46 29.64 -11.05
CA ALA A 185 -19.21 29.85 -11.77
C ALA A 185 -18.95 28.76 -12.83
N PHE A 186 -19.17 27.49 -12.49
CA PHE A 186 -19.02 26.39 -13.44
C PHE A 186 -20.10 26.43 -14.55
N LEU A 187 -21.31 26.84 -14.21
CA LEU A 187 -22.41 27.01 -15.15
C LEU A 187 -22.10 28.12 -16.18
N LEU A 188 -21.47 29.22 -15.74
CA LEU A 188 -21.06 30.30 -16.65
C LEU A 188 -19.95 29.87 -17.61
N VAL A 189 -18.97 29.09 -17.13
CA VAL A 189 -17.90 28.56 -17.99
C VAL A 189 -18.46 27.61 -19.05
N THR A 190 -19.33 26.68 -18.64
CA THR A 190 -19.95 25.73 -19.58
C THR A 190 -20.92 26.40 -20.55
N LEU A 191 -21.66 27.41 -20.10
CA LEU A 191 -22.51 28.25 -20.97
C LEU A 191 -21.68 29.01 -22.00
N ALA A 192 -20.58 29.64 -21.59
CA ALA A 192 -19.69 30.36 -22.51
C ALA A 192 -19.07 29.42 -23.55
N GLY A 193 -18.63 28.22 -23.13
CA GLY A 193 -18.16 27.18 -24.03
C GLY A 193 -19.22 26.76 -25.05
N GLY A 194 -20.46 26.54 -24.59
CA GLY A 194 -21.60 26.20 -25.47
C GLY A 194 -21.94 27.30 -26.47
N LEU A 195 -21.93 28.57 -26.04
CA LEU A 195 -22.19 29.71 -26.91
C LEU A 195 -21.09 29.91 -27.97
N LEU A 196 -19.82 29.69 -27.62
CA LEU A 196 -18.72 29.74 -28.57
C LEU A 196 -18.84 28.66 -29.64
N VAL A 197 -19.18 27.42 -29.26
CA VAL A 197 -19.43 26.34 -30.21
C VAL A 197 -20.62 26.67 -31.12
N GLY A 198 -21.72 27.16 -30.55
CA GLY A 198 -22.91 27.56 -31.31
C GLY A 198 -22.61 28.67 -32.33
N GLY A 199 -21.87 29.71 -31.94
CA GLY A 199 -21.50 30.80 -32.84
C GLY A 199 -20.56 30.38 -33.99
N LEU A 200 -19.74 29.35 -33.77
CA LEU A 200 -18.83 28.83 -34.79
C LEU A 200 -19.58 28.05 -35.89
N ILE A 201 -20.67 27.36 -35.51
CA ILE A 201 -21.57 26.68 -36.46
C ILE A 201 -22.29 27.70 -37.35
N ASP A 202 -22.75 28.81 -36.76
CA ASP A 202 -23.49 29.86 -37.49
C ASP A 202 -22.59 30.63 -38.48
N HIS A 203 -21.28 30.69 -38.22
CA HIS A 203 -20.31 31.31 -39.12
C HIS A 203 -19.86 30.41 -40.29
N SER A 204 -20.22 29.11 -40.26
CA SER A 204 -19.83 28.13 -41.27
C SER A 204 -21.00 27.55 -42.08
N ALA A 205 -22.21 28.08 -41.88
CA ALA A 205 -23.42 27.85 -42.68
C ALA A 205 -23.72 29.07 -43.58
#